data_AF-A0AAV2NWS2-F1
#
_entry.id   AF-A0AAV2NWS2-F1
#
_cell.length_a   1.000
_cell.length_b   1.000
_cell.length_c   1.000
_cell.angle_alpha   90.00
_cell.angle_beta   90.00
_cell.angle_gamma   90.00
#
_symmetry.space_group_name_H-M   'P 1'
#
loop_
_entity.id
_entity.type
_entity.pdbx_description
1 polymer ?
#
loop_
_entity_poly.entity_id
_entity_poly.type
_entity_poly.pdbx_seq_one_letter_code
_entity_poly.pdbx_strand_id
1 'polypeptide(L)'
;MENKASSVAKEHDDLCLTPIEYEGAYLKNGIIRGITYQVKLLTWVTWKLLSKKDASKWWLGSEVFKARGFHDLVLKYNTVDGDGKISDKKCMYRFVQIKHMSCLTGGAKISINQLLSNEFKDFRQYSLLYLFRSYLNMIDKFEKITPEQIVDLMIFTNRDIKSFTFLVPVNKDEIFGFEGKGKRYRFNLDELRNVPKHPVIVHLRTISSNETHIWDFLSKMVFVVDQPSEPELEKLIVEDMGKVFHMPQIFYSDLYKNVFEWFLILENCTAPYLTKEYIIERLKNVKDMMNLFYEEKITFVTSDLLSLANLNIN
;
A
#
# COMPACT_ATOMS: atom_id res chain seq x y z
N MET A 1 23.31 -43.09 39.61
CA MET A 1 23.03 -42.50 40.94
C MET A 1 24.27 -41.72 41.33
N GLU A 2 24.31 -40.47 41.77
CA GLU A 2 23.40 -39.34 42.01
C GLU A 2 24.38 -38.16 42.20
N ASN A 3 24.33 -37.11 41.38
CA ASN A 3 23.70 -35.80 41.64
C ASN A 3 24.28 -34.94 42.78
N LYS A 4 24.81 -33.74 42.45
CA LYS A 4 24.51 -32.39 43.00
C LYS A 4 25.66 -31.41 42.62
N ALA A 5 25.44 -30.49 41.66
CA ALA A 5 24.99 -29.10 41.84
C ALA A 5 26.07 -28.21 42.51
N SER A 6 26.58 -27.14 41.89
CA SER A 6 25.95 -25.80 41.79
C SER A 6 26.93 -24.91 41.00
N SER A 7 26.63 -24.39 39.81
CA SER A 7 25.76 -23.24 39.44
C SER A 7 26.34 -21.86 39.77
N VAL A 8 26.96 -21.22 38.78
CA VAL A 8 26.85 -19.76 38.54
C VAL A 8 26.78 -19.56 37.03
N ALA A 9 25.60 -19.82 36.47
CA ALA A 9 25.23 -19.27 35.17
C ALA A 9 24.76 -17.85 35.41
N LYS A 10 25.34 -16.89 34.69
CA LYS A 10 24.86 -15.51 34.64
C LYS A 10 23.43 -15.53 34.12
N GLU A 11 22.49 -15.12 34.97
CA GLU A 11 21.15 -14.72 34.59
C GLU A 11 21.29 -13.53 33.63
N HIS A 12 21.01 -13.77 32.36
CA HIS A 12 20.52 -12.72 31.48
C HIS A 12 19.03 -12.63 31.77
N ASP A 13 18.61 -11.50 32.33
CA ASP A 13 17.21 -11.14 32.52
C ASP A 13 16.47 -11.23 31.18
N ASP A 14 15.73 -12.33 31.01
CA ASP A 14 14.60 -12.40 30.09
C ASP A 14 13.54 -11.44 30.63
N LEU A 15 13.43 -10.29 29.96
CA LEU A 15 12.40 -9.28 30.18
C LEU A 15 11.05 -9.86 29.72
N CYS A 16 10.48 -10.76 30.52
CA CYS A 16 9.12 -11.27 30.36
C CYS A 16 8.14 -10.14 30.65
N LEU A 17 7.69 -9.45 29.59
CA LEU A 17 6.58 -8.52 29.67
C LEU A 17 5.37 -9.20 30.32
N THR A 18 4.76 -8.54 31.31
CA THR A 18 3.50 -8.99 31.89
C THR A 18 2.41 -9.03 30.81
N PRO A 19 1.33 -9.83 30.96
CA PRO A 19 0.26 -9.93 29.96
C PRO A 19 -0.33 -8.57 29.54
N ILE A 20 -0.44 -7.61 30.47
CA ILE A 20 -0.93 -6.25 30.22
C ILE A 20 0.08 -5.44 29.39
N GLU A 21 1.37 -5.58 29.69
CA GLU A 21 2.44 -4.93 28.91
C GLU A 21 2.54 -5.53 27.51
N TYR A 22 2.31 -6.84 27.37
CA TYR A 22 2.23 -7.51 26.07
C TYR A 22 1.04 -7.03 25.24
N GLU A 23 -0.16 -6.95 25.82
CA GLU A 23 -1.36 -6.42 25.14
C GLU A 23 -1.18 -4.96 24.74
N GLY A 24 -0.65 -4.14 25.65
CA GLY A 24 -0.35 -2.73 25.37
C GLY A 24 0.69 -2.57 24.26
N ALA A 25 1.75 -3.39 24.26
CA ALA A 25 2.76 -3.41 23.21
C ALA A 25 2.17 -3.90 21.87
N TYR A 26 1.32 -4.92 21.87
CA TYR A 26 0.66 -5.43 20.68
C TYR A 26 -0.29 -4.42 20.04
N LEU A 27 -1.08 -3.72 20.86
CA LEU A 27 -1.96 -2.65 20.41
C LEU A 27 -1.17 -1.48 19.83
N LYS A 28 -0.17 -0.98 20.56
CA LYS A 28 0.61 0.21 20.20
C LYS A 28 1.56 -0.05 19.02
N ASN A 29 2.34 -1.12 19.08
CA ASN A 29 3.41 -1.39 18.11
C ASN A 29 2.95 -2.29 16.95
N GLY A 30 1.81 -2.97 17.09
CA GLY A 30 1.19 -3.80 16.05
C GLY A 30 0.04 -3.09 15.35
N ILE A 31 -1.13 -3.03 16.01
CA ILE A 31 -2.39 -2.59 15.40
C ILE A 31 -2.34 -1.11 14.99
N ILE A 32 -2.03 -0.21 15.94
CA ILE A 32 -2.07 1.24 15.69
C ILE A 32 -1.05 1.62 14.62
N ARG A 33 0.20 1.17 14.73
CA ARG A 33 1.23 1.43 13.72
C ARG A 33 0.87 0.89 12.35
N GLY A 34 0.26 -0.30 12.28
CA GLY A 34 -0.22 -0.88 11.03
C GLY A 34 -1.26 0.01 10.36
N ILE A 35 -2.27 0.45 11.12
CA ILE A 35 -3.32 1.36 10.64
C ILE A 35 -2.73 2.71 10.23
N THR A 36 -1.87 3.32 11.05
CA THR A 36 -1.22 4.60 10.71
C THR A 36 -0.44 4.50 9.41
N TYR A 37 0.33 3.43 9.21
CA TYR A 37 1.08 3.22 7.98
C TYR A 37 0.15 3.08 6.76
N GLN A 38 -0.94 2.31 6.88
CA GLN A 38 -1.92 2.15 5.82
C GLN A 38 -2.61 3.47 5.45
N VAL A 39 -3.01 4.28 6.43
CA VAL A 39 -3.62 5.60 6.21
C VAL A 39 -2.63 6.56 5.56
N LYS A 40 -1.34 6.55 5.96
CA LYS A 40 -0.30 7.34 5.28
C LYS A 40 -0.12 6.89 3.83
N LEU A 41 -0.14 5.59 3.55
CA LEU A 41 -0.06 5.09 2.17
C LEU A 41 -1.30 5.49 1.35
N LEU A 42 -2.50 5.40 1.92
CA LEU A 42 -3.73 5.89 1.29
C LEU A 42 -3.66 7.40 1.00
N THR A 43 -3.06 8.17 1.91
CA THR A 43 -2.82 9.62 1.74
C THR A 43 -1.89 9.89 0.56
N TRP A 44 -0.77 9.15 0.47
CA TRP A 44 0.14 9.20 -0.67
C TRP A 44 -0.58 8.89 -2.00
N VAL A 45 -1.28 7.75 -2.05
CA VAL A 45 -1.99 7.31 -3.27
C VAL A 45 -3.04 8.33 -3.69
N THR A 46 -3.81 8.87 -2.74
CA THR A 46 -4.78 9.94 -2.99
C THR A 46 -4.10 11.18 -3.56
N TRP A 47 -2.99 11.63 -2.99
CA TRP A 47 -2.22 12.76 -3.49
C TRP A 47 -1.74 12.55 -4.93
N LYS A 48 -1.17 11.37 -5.25
CA LYS A 48 -0.72 11.05 -6.62
C LYS A 48 -1.87 11.02 -7.61
N LEU A 49 -3.02 10.48 -7.22
CA LEU A 49 -4.21 10.42 -8.06
C LEU A 49 -4.82 11.81 -8.31
N LEU A 50 -4.84 12.70 -7.30
CA LEU A 50 -5.29 14.09 -7.46
C LEU A 50 -4.37 14.91 -8.35
N SER A 51 -3.06 14.68 -8.26
CA SER A 51 -2.04 15.43 -8.99
C SER A 51 -1.89 15.00 -10.45
N LYS A 52 -2.45 13.84 -10.83
CA LYS A 52 -2.32 13.28 -12.18
C LYS A 52 -3.43 13.82 -13.09
N LYS A 53 -3.04 14.56 -14.13
CA LYS A 53 -3.97 15.22 -15.08
C LYS A 53 -4.93 14.21 -15.75
N ASP A 54 -4.45 13.01 -16.08
CA ASP A 54 -5.24 12.00 -16.79
C ASP A 54 -6.04 11.07 -15.86
N ALA A 55 -5.95 11.23 -14.54
CA ALA A 55 -6.67 10.41 -13.56
C ALA A 55 -8.00 11.08 -13.17
N SER A 56 -8.92 11.18 -14.13
CA SER A 56 -10.20 11.88 -13.92
C SER A 56 -11.21 11.08 -13.10
N LYS A 57 -11.22 9.74 -13.20
CA LYS A 57 -12.21 8.87 -12.56
C LYS A 57 -11.56 7.64 -11.93
N TRP A 58 -11.42 7.69 -10.61
CA TRP A 58 -10.81 6.64 -9.79
C TRP A 58 -11.59 6.43 -8.49
N TRP A 59 -11.44 5.23 -7.93
CA TRP A 59 -12.01 4.80 -6.67
C TRP A 59 -10.94 4.07 -5.87
N LEU A 60 -10.75 4.45 -4.62
CA LEU A 60 -9.76 3.87 -3.72
C LEU A 60 -10.50 3.20 -2.56
N GLY A 61 -10.37 1.89 -2.45
CA GLY A 61 -10.96 1.08 -1.37
C GLY A 61 -9.89 0.65 -0.38
N SER A 62 -10.31 0.37 0.84
CA SER A 62 -9.48 -0.19 1.91
C SER A 62 -10.27 -1.27 2.65
N GLU A 63 -9.58 -2.27 3.21
CA GLU A 63 -10.19 -3.40 3.93
C GLU A 63 -11.32 -4.10 3.15
N VAL A 64 -11.12 -4.26 1.84
CA VAL A 64 -12.14 -4.79 0.95
C VAL A 64 -12.26 -6.31 1.12
N PHE A 65 -13.20 -6.75 1.96
CA PHE A 65 -13.35 -8.15 2.39
C PHE A 65 -13.35 -9.17 1.24
N LYS A 66 -14.02 -8.87 0.12
CA LYS A 66 -14.10 -9.76 -1.05
C LYS A 66 -12.78 -9.91 -1.82
N ALA A 67 -11.77 -9.07 -1.54
CA ALA A 67 -10.42 -9.13 -2.11
C ALA A 67 -9.39 -9.67 -1.09
N ARG A 68 -9.82 -10.46 -0.10
CA ARG A 68 -8.97 -10.96 0.99
C ARG A 68 -7.64 -11.55 0.49
N GLY A 69 -6.54 -11.04 1.03
CA GLY A 69 -5.16 -11.35 0.61
C GLY A 69 -4.52 -10.26 -0.27
N PHE A 70 -5.34 -9.35 -0.80
CA PHE A 70 -4.95 -8.07 -1.41
C PHE A 70 -5.96 -6.95 -1.09
N HIS A 71 -6.54 -7.02 0.12
CA HIS A 71 -7.67 -6.21 0.56
C HIS A 71 -7.29 -4.86 1.16
N ASP A 72 -6.03 -4.67 1.56
CA ASP A 72 -5.60 -3.50 2.34
C ASP A 72 -5.78 -2.22 1.53
N LEU A 73 -5.56 -2.28 0.21
CA LEU A 73 -5.86 -1.19 -0.71
C LEU A 73 -6.27 -1.74 -2.09
N VAL A 74 -7.39 -1.23 -2.60
CA VAL A 74 -7.91 -1.55 -3.93
C VAL A 74 -8.09 -0.27 -4.73
N LEU A 75 -7.28 -0.09 -5.77
CA LEU A 75 -7.43 1.04 -6.70
C LEU A 75 -8.17 0.58 -7.95
N LYS A 76 -9.30 1.21 -8.23
CA LYS A 76 -10.12 1.04 -9.43
C LYS A 76 -10.09 2.32 -10.24
N TYR A 77 -9.95 2.23 -11.56
CA TYR A 77 -9.96 3.40 -12.44
C TYR A 77 -10.44 3.04 -13.85
N ASN A 78 -10.98 4.03 -14.55
CA ASN A 78 -11.32 3.88 -15.96
C ASN A 78 -10.08 4.08 -16.83
N THR A 79 -10.02 3.37 -17.95
CA THR A 79 -9.00 3.59 -18.97
C THR A 79 -9.43 4.69 -19.93
N VAL A 80 -8.43 5.39 -20.48
CA VAL A 80 -8.63 6.32 -21.58
C VAL A 80 -8.47 5.50 -22.87
N ASP A 81 -9.49 5.52 -23.73
CA ASP A 81 -9.41 4.91 -25.06
C ASP A 81 -8.38 5.66 -25.91
N GLY A 82 -7.92 5.05 -27.01
CA GLY A 82 -6.88 5.62 -27.90
C GLY A 82 -7.19 7.02 -28.45
N ASP A 83 -8.47 7.44 -28.41
CA ASP A 83 -8.94 8.78 -28.82
C ASP A 83 -8.94 9.81 -27.68
N GLY A 84 -8.32 9.51 -26.52
CA GLY A 84 -8.29 10.41 -25.37
C GLY A 84 -9.61 10.51 -24.60
N LYS A 85 -10.62 9.73 -24.97
CA LYS A 85 -11.92 9.67 -24.28
C LYS A 85 -11.91 8.60 -23.19
N ILE A 86 -12.51 8.90 -22.04
CA ILE A 86 -12.63 7.93 -20.94
C ILE A 86 -13.60 6.82 -21.39
N SER A 87 -13.13 5.58 -21.39
CA SER A 87 -13.97 4.42 -21.63
C SER A 87 -14.70 4.05 -20.35
N ASP A 88 -16.03 4.19 -20.32
CA ASP A 88 -16.84 3.66 -19.22
C ASP A 88 -17.03 2.13 -19.31
N LYS A 89 -16.47 1.48 -20.35
CA LYS A 89 -16.77 0.06 -20.67
C LYS A 89 -15.94 -0.96 -19.89
N LYS A 90 -14.74 -0.62 -19.39
CA LYS A 90 -13.90 -1.57 -18.62
C LYS A 90 -13.01 -0.87 -17.60
N CYS A 91 -13.37 -0.98 -16.32
CA CYS A 91 -12.51 -0.55 -15.22
C CYS A 91 -11.31 -1.49 -15.08
N MET A 92 -10.16 -0.92 -14.73
CA MET A 92 -8.94 -1.63 -14.38
C MET A 92 -8.68 -1.53 -12.88
N TYR A 93 -8.05 -2.55 -12.33
CA TYR A 93 -7.85 -2.72 -10.89
C TYR A 93 -6.39 -2.98 -10.54
N ARG A 94 -5.95 -2.39 -9.44
CA ARG A 94 -4.68 -2.69 -8.79
C ARG A 94 -4.98 -3.02 -7.33
N PHE A 95 -4.55 -4.19 -6.90
CA PHE A 95 -4.76 -4.66 -5.53
C PHE A 95 -3.45 -4.68 -4.79
N VAL A 96 -3.48 -4.30 -3.52
CA VAL A 96 -2.28 -4.16 -2.71
C VAL A 96 -2.48 -4.83 -1.36
N GLN A 97 -1.51 -5.65 -0.98
CA GLN A 97 -1.35 -6.17 0.36
C GLN A 97 -0.14 -5.47 0.99
N ILE A 98 -0.40 -4.71 2.05
CA ILE A 98 0.58 -3.98 2.84
C ILE A 98 1.13 -4.91 3.92
N LYS A 99 2.46 -4.95 4.04
CA LYS A 99 3.20 -5.69 5.06
C LYS A 99 4.31 -4.81 5.63
N HIS A 100 3.96 -3.97 6.59
CA HIS A 100 4.90 -3.12 7.30
C HIS A 100 5.45 -3.82 8.55
N MET A 101 6.78 -3.85 8.70
CA MET A 101 7.47 -4.38 9.87
C MET A 101 7.98 -3.24 10.73
N SER A 102 7.62 -3.24 12.02
CA SER A 102 7.96 -2.16 12.97
C SER A 102 9.41 -2.20 13.47
N CYS A 103 10.06 -3.37 13.48
CA CYS A 103 11.46 -3.54 13.83
C CYS A 103 12.28 -4.04 12.62
N LEU A 104 13.14 -3.16 12.07
CA LEU A 104 14.06 -3.50 10.98
C LEU A 104 15.46 -3.91 11.49
N THR A 105 15.69 -3.95 12.80
CA THR A 105 17.00 -4.28 13.40
C THR A 105 17.40 -5.72 13.04
N GLY A 106 18.30 -5.85 12.05
CA GLY A 106 18.86 -7.14 11.57
C GLY A 106 18.11 -7.82 10.41
N GLY A 107 17.20 -7.11 9.73
CA GLY A 107 16.15 -7.63 8.83
C GLY A 107 16.56 -8.68 7.80
N ALA A 108 16.26 -9.95 8.09
CA ALA A 108 16.37 -11.04 7.12
C ALA A 108 15.56 -10.70 5.86
N LYS A 109 16.13 -10.83 4.66
CA LYS A 109 15.38 -10.61 3.42
C LYS A 109 14.30 -11.69 3.22
N ILE A 110 13.23 -11.37 2.48
CA ILE A 110 12.21 -12.35 2.08
C ILE A 110 12.92 -13.50 1.35
N SER A 111 12.79 -14.71 1.87
CA SER A 111 13.46 -15.92 1.39
C SER A 111 12.52 -16.84 0.60
N ILE A 112 13.09 -17.76 -0.18
CA ILE A 112 12.31 -18.71 -0.98
C ILE A 112 11.40 -19.58 -0.10
N ASN A 113 11.89 -19.97 1.07
CA ASN A 113 11.12 -20.76 2.04
C ASN A 113 9.86 -20.00 2.50
N GLN A 114 9.94 -18.67 2.64
CA GLN A 114 8.77 -17.86 2.99
C GLN A 114 7.79 -17.73 1.81
N LEU A 115 8.30 -17.59 0.58
CA LEU A 115 7.46 -17.54 -0.63
C LEU A 115 6.73 -18.87 -0.88
N LEU A 116 7.36 -20.00 -0.58
CA LEU A 116 6.83 -21.34 -0.81
C LEU A 116 6.21 -21.98 0.45
N SER A 117 6.10 -21.21 1.55
CA SER A 117 5.61 -21.76 2.81
C SER A 117 4.13 -22.15 2.73
N ASN A 118 3.85 -23.34 3.26
CA ASN A 118 2.50 -23.83 3.54
C ASN A 118 2.05 -23.52 4.97
N GLU A 119 2.94 -22.97 5.81
CA GLU A 119 2.68 -22.77 7.24
C GLU A 119 1.75 -21.59 7.49
N PHE A 120 0.79 -21.82 8.37
CA PHE A 120 -0.40 -20.99 8.51
C PHE A 120 -0.27 -19.84 9.52
N LYS A 121 0.83 -19.58 10.24
CA LYS A 121 0.78 -18.49 11.26
C LYS A 121 1.78 -17.37 11.00
N ASP A 122 3.07 -17.66 10.86
CA ASP A 122 4.06 -16.57 10.79
C ASP A 122 4.58 -16.28 9.37
N PHE A 123 4.43 -17.25 8.44
CA PHE A 123 4.94 -17.16 7.08
C PHE A 123 3.90 -16.84 5.99
N ARG A 124 2.61 -16.71 6.36
CA ARG A 124 1.54 -16.39 5.40
C ARG A 124 1.71 -15.04 4.70
N GLN A 125 2.49 -14.14 5.28
CA GLN A 125 2.57 -12.75 4.84
C GLN A 125 3.10 -12.58 3.41
N TYR A 126 3.95 -13.51 2.95
CA TYR A 126 4.57 -13.49 1.62
C TYR A 126 4.33 -14.78 0.82
N SER A 127 3.56 -15.74 1.37
CA SER A 127 3.35 -17.05 0.75
C SER A 127 2.59 -16.93 -0.57
N LEU A 128 3.23 -17.35 -1.66
CA LEU A 128 2.63 -17.37 -2.99
C LEU A 128 1.43 -18.30 -3.07
N LEU A 129 1.40 -19.38 -2.28
CA LEU A 129 0.27 -20.30 -2.24
C LEU A 129 -0.96 -19.65 -1.60
N TYR A 130 -0.75 -18.89 -0.52
CA TYR A 130 -1.82 -18.10 0.11
C TYR A 130 -2.34 -17.04 -0.87
N LEU A 131 -1.43 -16.27 -1.48
CA LEU A 131 -1.77 -15.21 -2.42
C LEU A 131 -2.46 -15.74 -3.68
N PHE A 132 -2.07 -16.91 -4.17
CA PHE A 132 -2.72 -17.55 -5.30
C PHE A 132 -4.14 -18.03 -4.97
N ARG A 133 -4.35 -18.64 -3.79
CA ARG A 133 -5.71 -18.96 -3.30
C ARG A 133 -6.57 -17.71 -3.19
N SER A 134 -6.01 -16.61 -2.72
CA SER A 134 -6.69 -15.31 -2.65
C SER A 134 -7.06 -14.79 -4.03
N TYR A 135 -6.14 -14.85 -5.00
CA TYR A 135 -6.39 -14.48 -6.40
C TYR A 135 -7.54 -15.28 -7.00
N LEU A 136 -7.54 -16.61 -6.87
CA LEU A 136 -8.60 -17.47 -7.39
C LEU A 136 -9.96 -17.12 -6.79
N ASN A 137 -10.04 -16.89 -5.48
CA ASN A 137 -11.28 -16.46 -4.84
C ASN A 137 -11.74 -15.08 -5.34
N MET A 138 -10.79 -14.18 -5.61
CA MET A 138 -11.07 -12.81 -6.03
C MET A 138 -11.66 -12.77 -7.43
N ILE A 139 -11.08 -13.48 -8.41
CA ILE A 139 -11.62 -13.53 -9.78
C ILE A 139 -13.01 -14.17 -9.85
N ASP A 140 -13.36 -15.05 -8.90
CA ASP A 140 -14.69 -15.66 -8.83
C ASP A 140 -15.76 -14.76 -8.18
N LYS A 141 -15.38 -13.93 -7.19
CA LYS A 141 -16.33 -13.30 -6.25
C LYS A 141 -16.30 -11.78 -6.21
N PHE A 142 -15.19 -11.16 -6.59
CA PHE A 142 -14.99 -9.72 -6.44
C PHE A 142 -15.53 -8.96 -7.64
N GLU A 143 -16.58 -8.15 -7.46
CA GLU A 143 -17.17 -7.25 -8.47
C GLU A 143 -17.41 -7.86 -9.87
N LYS A 144 -17.44 -9.19 -9.99
CA LYS A 144 -17.46 -9.92 -11.28
C LYS A 144 -16.34 -9.50 -12.24
N ILE A 145 -15.16 -9.18 -11.70
CA ILE A 145 -14.01 -8.80 -12.53
C ILE A 145 -13.46 -10.00 -13.30
N THR A 146 -12.84 -9.74 -14.45
CA THR A 146 -12.06 -10.75 -15.19
C THR A 146 -10.55 -10.60 -14.95
N PRO A 147 -9.73 -11.64 -15.16
CA PRO A 147 -8.27 -11.56 -15.00
C PRO A 147 -7.60 -10.42 -15.78
N GLU A 148 -8.14 -10.05 -16.95
CA GLU A 148 -7.61 -8.97 -17.79
C GLU A 148 -7.85 -7.59 -17.16
N GLN A 149 -8.81 -7.46 -16.25
CA GLN A 149 -9.05 -6.20 -15.52
C GLN A 149 -8.07 -5.97 -14.38
N ILE A 150 -7.33 -7.00 -13.97
CA ILE A 150 -6.31 -6.89 -12.90
C ILE A 150 -5.02 -6.43 -13.55
N VAL A 151 -4.51 -5.26 -13.20
CA VAL A 151 -3.22 -4.76 -13.69
C VAL A 151 -2.09 -5.26 -12.81
N ASP A 152 -2.28 -5.19 -11.49
CA ASP A 152 -1.28 -5.58 -10.51
C ASP A 152 -1.90 -6.20 -9.26
N LEU A 153 -1.19 -7.19 -8.74
CA LEU A 153 -1.33 -7.78 -7.41
C LEU A 153 -0.04 -7.49 -6.64
N MET A 154 -0.05 -6.46 -5.80
CA MET A 154 1.18 -5.95 -5.17
C MET A 154 1.34 -6.45 -3.74
N ILE A 155 2.55 -6.87 -3.42
CA ILE A 155 3.00 -7.03 -2.03
C ILE A 155 3.87 -5.82 -1.69
N PHE A 156 3.33 -4.92 -0.87
CA PHE A 156 3.94 -3.66 -0.51
C PHE A 156 4.55 -3.73 0.88
N THR A 157 5.88 -3.69 0.98
CA THR A 157 6.59 -3.98 2.23
C THR A 157 7.88 -3.20 2.38
N ASN A 158 8.18 -2.78 3.61
CA ASN A 158 9.45 -2.15 3.96
C ASN A 158 10.60 -3.16 4.12
N ARG A 159 10.35 -4.45 3.89
CA ARG A 159 11.35 -5.52 3.90
C ARG A 159 11.94 -5.70 2.51
N ASP A 160 13.24 -5.96 2.41
CA ASP A 160 13.88 -6.32 1.13
C ASP A 160 13.67 -7.82 0.79
N ILE A 161 13.85 -8.19 -0.48
CA ILE A 161 13.74 -9.57 -0.97
C ILE A 161 15.11 -10.12 -1.36
N LYS A 162 15.35 -11.43 -1.16
CA LYS A 162 16.57 -12.05 -1.68
C LYS A 162 16.57 -11.96 -3.20
N SER A 163 17.77 -11.89 -3.77
CA SER A 163 17.94 -11.98 -5.22
C SER A 163 17.52 -13.38 -5.67
N PHE A 164 16.43 -13.46 -6.42
CA PHE A 164 15.99 -14.67 -7.10
C PHE A 164 16.17 -14.46 -8.60
N THR A 165 16.69 -15.45 -9.31
CA THR A 165 16.91 -15.34 -10.75
C THR A 165 15.59 -15.10 -11.49
N PHE A 166 14.52 -15.77 -11.06
CA PHE A 166 13.17 -15.63 -11.59
C PHE A 166 12.46 -14.32 -11.25
N LEU A 167 13.10 -13.37 -10.56
CA LEU A 167 12.57 -12.04 -10.31
C LEU A 167 13.41 -10.98 -11.01
N VAL A 168 12.77 -10.20 -11.88
CA VAL A 168 13.42 -9.12 -12.63
C VAL A 168 12.95 -7.76 -12.15
N PRO A 169 13.85 -6.76 -12.07
CA PRO A 169 13.47 -5.41 -11.71
C PRO A 169 12.54 -4.82 -12.78
N VAL A 170 11.59 -3.99 -12.37
CA VAL A 170 10.69 -3.27 -13.28
C VAL A 170 10.71 -1.78 -12.99
N ASN A 171 10.24 -0.99 -13.96
CA ASN A 171 10.21 0.46 -13.88
C ASN A 171 9.46 0.97 -12.65
N LYS A 172 9.80 2.19 -12.23
CA LYS A 172 9.14 2.91 -11.16
C LYS A 172 7.66 3.11 -11.49
N ASP A 173 6.85 3.17 -10.43
CA ASP A 173 5.41 3.38 -10.54
C ASP A 173 5.05 4.80 -10.12
N GLU A 174 4.21 5.47 -10.89
CA GLU A 174 3.85 6.87 -10.62
C GLU A 174 2.89 7.03 -9.43
N ILE A 175 2.18 5.96 -9.05
CA ILE A 175 1.17 5.99 -7.98
C ILE A 175 1.73 5.41 -6.69
N PHE A 176 2.39 4.25 -6.76
CA PHE A 176 2.90 3.51 -5.59
C PHE A 176 4.42 3.60 -5.43
N GLY A 177 5.13 4.32 -6.30
CA GLY A 177 6.58 4.47 -6.23
C GLY A 177 7.00 5.76 -5.52
N PHE A 178 8.19 5.75 -4.93
CA PHE A 178 8.79 6.90 -4.26
C PHE A 178 10.09 7.29 -4.98
N GLU A 179 10.37 8.58 -5.04
CA GLU A 179 11.63 9.06 -5.58
C GLU A 179 12.78 8.62 -4.65
N GLY A 180 13.84 8.04 -5.23
CA GLY A 180 15.01 7.56 -4.48
C GLY A 180 14.80 6.38 -3.51
N LYS A 181 13.57 5.85 -3.33
CA LYS A 181 13.27 4.79 -2.35
C LYS A 181 12.39 3.68 -2.94
N GLY A 182 12.62 2.46 -2.48
CA GLY A 182 11.84 1.29 -2.88
C GLY A 182 12.33 0.63 -4.17
N LYS A 183 12.06 -0.68 -4.28
CA LYS A 183 12.36 -1.49 -5.47
C LYS A 183 11.11 -2.25 -5.90
N ARG A 184 11.03 -2.56 -7.19
CA ARG A 184 9.91 -3.30 -7.77
C ARG A 184 10.43 -4.48 -8.58
N TYR A 185 9.85 -5.65 -8.34
CA TYR A 185 10.18 -6.88 -9.05
C TYR A 185 8.94 -7.57 -9.57
N ARG A 186 9.04 -8.18 -10.76
CA ARG A 186 8.04 -9.09 -11.32
C ARG A 186 8.68 -10.43 -11.64
N PHE A 187 7.84 -11.44 -11.81
CA PHE A 187 8.29 -12.75 -12.27
C PHE A 187 8.78 -12.70 -13.71
N ASN A 188 9.96 -13.27 -13.96
CA ASN A 188 10.42 -13.60 -15.29
C ASN A 188 9.71 -14.88 -15.76
N LEU A 189 8.60 -14.72 -16.48
CA LEU A 189 7.76 -15.84 -16.88
C LEU A 189 8.49 -16.79 -17.83
N ASP A 190 9.37 -16.28 -18.68
CA ASP A 190 10.11 -17.11 -19.64
C ASP A 190 11.14 -17.98 -18.93
N GLU A 191 11.85 -17.44 -17.94
CA GLU A 191 12.73 -18.23 -17.09
C GLU A 191 11.96 -19.32 -16.33
N LEU A 192 10.79 -18.99 -15.77
CA LEU A 192 9.95 -19.97 -15.08
C LEU A 192 9.47 -21.09 -16.01
N ARG A 193 9.15 -20.78 -17.27
CA ARG A 193 8.73 -21.77 -18.29
C ARG A 193 9.87 -22.66 -18.74
N ASN A 194 11.08 -22.11 -18.82
CA ASN A 194 12.27 -22.81 -19.33
C ASN A 194 12.93 -23.74 -18.31
N VAL A 195 12.52 -23.71 -17.04
CA VAL A 195 13.03 -24.61 -16.00
C VAL A 195 12.02 -25.74 -15.73
N PRO A 196 12.33 -26.99 -16.14
CA PRO A 196 11.48 -28.14 -15.84
C PRO A 196 11.29 -28.27 -14.32
N LYS A 197 10.04 -28.41 -13.88
CA LYS A 197 9.66 -28.56 -12.46
C LYS A 197 10.18 -27.42 -11.56
N HIS A 198 10.18 -26.18 -12.04
CA HIS A 198 10.54 -25.02 -11.22
C HIS A 198 9.74 -25.01 -9.89
N PRO A 199 10.38 -24.84 -8.71
CA PRO A 199 9.73 -24.99 -7.41
C PRO A 199 8.47 -24.15 -7.24
N VAL A 200 8.48 -22.88 -7.69
CA VAL A 200 7.31 -22.00 -7.65
C VAL A 200 6.12 -22.61 -8.38
N ILE A 201 6.32 -23.09 -9.61
CA ILE A 201 5.25 -23.66 -10.44
C ILE A 201 4.73 -24.97 -9.82
N VAL A 202 5.63 -25.83 -9.36
CA VAL A 202 5.26 -27.09 -8.70
C VAL A 202 4.40 -26.84 -7.46
N HIS A 203 4.74 -25.85 -6.64
CA HIS A 203 3.96 -25.51 -5.46
C HIS A 203 2.60 -24.90 -5.81
N LEU A 204 2.53 -24.00 -6.81
CA LEU A 204 1.24 -23.43 -7.23
C LEU A 204 0.28 -24.48 -7.80
N ARG A 205 0.81 -25.51 -8.47
CA ARG A 205 0.01 -26.65 -8.97
C ARG A 205 -0.67 -27.46 -7.86
N THR A 206 -0.16 -27.39 -6.62
CA THR A 206 -0.83 -28.01 -5.46
C THR A 206 -2.12 -27.29 -5.07
N ILE A 207 -2.30 -26.04 -5.52
CA ILE A 207 -3.51 -25.24 -5.29
C ILE A 207 -4.50 -25.41 -6.44
N SER A 208 -4.03 -25.33 -7.69
CA SER A 208 -4.85 -25.50 -8.89
C SER A 208 -4.01 -26.07 -10.02
N SER A 209 -4.54 -27.06 -10.74
CA SER A 209 -3.91 -27.62 -11.95
C SER A 209 -4.19 -26.79 -13.22
N ASN A 210 -4.98 -25.70 -13.12
CA ASN A 210 -5.26 -24.82 -14.24
C ASN A 210 -4.05 -23.91 -14.52
N GLU A 211 -3.25 -24.27 -15.53
CA GLU A 211 -2.06 -23.52 -15.91
C GLU A 211 -2.36 -22.06 -16.26
N THR A 212 -3.49 -21.77 -16.93
CA THR A 212 -3.87 -20.39 -17.29
C THR A 212 -3.97 -19.52 -16.05
N HIS A 213 -4.63 -19.99 -14.99
CA HIS A 213 -4.73 -19.25 -13.74
C HIS A 213 -3.37 -19.01 -13.07
N ILE A 214 -2.46 -19.99 -13.13
CA ILE A 214 -1.11 -19.87 -12.56
C ILE A 214 -0.32 -18.78 -13.30
N TRP A 215 -0.32 -18.82 -14.63
CA TRP A 215 0.43 -17.87 -15.45
C TRP A 215 -0.17 -16.47 -15.37
N ASP A 216 -1.49 -16.35 -15.36
CA ASP A 216 -2.17 -15.07 -15.15
C ASP A 216 -1.80 -14.46 -13.80
N PHE A 217 -1.91 -15.25 -12.72
CA PHE A 217 -1.52 -14.81 -11.37
C PHE A 217 -0.08 -14.30 -11.34
N LEU A 218 0.89 -15.10 -11.81
CA LEU A 218 2.30 -14.73 -11.80
C LEU A 218 2.59 -13.50 -12.66
N SER A 219 1.88 -13.32 -13.76
CA SER A 219 2.03 -12.14 -14.64
C SER A 219 1.61 -10.83 -13.98
N LYS A 220 0.66 -10.89 -13.03
CA LYS A 220 0.13 -9.71 -12.30
C LYS A 220 0.83 -9.46 -10.97
N MET A 221 1.54 -10.43 -10.42
CA MET A 221 2.25 -10.30 -9.15
C MET A 221 3.42 -9.30 -9.24
N VAL A 222 3.46 -8.36 -8.29
CA VAL A 222 4.54 -7.39 -8.14
C VAL A 222 5.02 -7.33 -6.69
N PHE A 223 6.32 -7.53 -6.48
CA PHE A 223 6.95 -7.29 -5.18
C PHE A 223 7.42 -5.84 -5.13
N VAL A 224 6.82 -5.05 -4.24
CA VAL A 224 7.15 -3.65 -4.00
C VAL A 224 7.83 -3.58 -2.64
N VAL A 225 9.15 -3.69 -2.64
CA VAL A 225 10.00 -3.98 -1.47
C VAL A 225 10.86 -2.78 -1.10
N ASP A 226 11.52 -2.84 0.06
CA ASP A 226 12.40 -1.77 0.56
C ASP A 226 11.69 -0.41 0.62
N GLN A 227 10.39 -0.46 0.90
CA GLN A 227 9.52 0.72 1.01
C GLN A 227 9.86 1.56 2.25
N PRO A 228 9.50 2.85 2.25
CA PRO A 228 9.69 3.73 3.40
C PRO A 228 9.12 3.13 4.70
N SER A 229 9.76 3.38 5.83
CA SER A 229 9.15 3.21 7.15
C SER A 229 8.05 4.26 7.39
N GLU A 230 7.23 4.06 8.42
CA GLU A 230 6.13 4.98 8.76
C GLU A 230 6.55 6.47 8.90
N PRO A 231 7.68 6.83 9.53
CA PRO A 231 8.14 8.23 9.55
C PRO A 231 8.72 8.70 8.20
N GLU A 232 9.43 7.84 7.48
CA GLU A 232 9.99 8.18 6.16
C GLU A 232 8.87 8.45 5.14
N LEU A 233 7.77 7.70 5.20
CA LEU A 233 6.63 7.83 4.30
C LEU A 233 6.01 9.23 4.36
N GLU A 234 5.80 9.75 5.56
CA GLU A 234 5.27 11.11 5.76
C GLU A 234 6.20 12.17 5.18
N LYS A 235 7.50 12.07 5.47
CA LYS A 235 8.50 12.98 4.93
C LYS A 235 8.45 13.02 3.39
N LEU A 236 8.38 11.86 2.74
CA LEU A 236 8.31 11.75 1.29
C LEU A 236 7.01 12.34 0.71
N ILE A 237 5.87 12.18 1.39
CA ILE A 237 4.60 12.80 0.98
C ILE A 237 4.72 14.32 1.02
N VAL A 238 5.21 14.87 2.13
CA VAL A 238 5.35 16.32 2.32
C VAL A 238 6.34 16.92 1.31
N GLU A 239 7.45 16.23 1.04
CA GLU A 239 8.43 16.65 0.04
C GLU A 239 7.83 16.68 -1.37
N ASP A 240 7.03 15.68 -1.77
CA ASP A 240 6.37 15.66 -3.07
C ASP A 240 5.29 16.76 -3.18
N MET A 241 4.54 17.02 -2.11
CA MET A 241 3.61 18.14 -2.03
C MET A 241 4.31 19.51 -2.10
N GLY A 242 5.53 19.61 -1.57
CA GLY A 242 6.35 20.82 -1.60
C GLY A 242 6.75 21.27 -3.02
N LYS A 243 6.62 20.37 -4.00
CA LYS A 243 6.78 20.71 -5.43
C LYS A 243 5.64 21.57 -5.96
N VAL A 244 4.48 21.58 -5.27
CA VAL A 244 3.26 22.27 -5.67
C VAL A 244 2.89 23.39 -4.68
N PHE A 245 3.08 23.16 -3.38
CA PHE A 245 2.66 24.08 -2.33
C PHE A 245 3.83 24.64 -1.53
N HIS A 246 3.79 25.93 -1.19
CA HIS A 246 4.79 26.57 -0.33
C HIS A 246 4.73 26.14 1.14
N MET A 247 3.56 25.68 1.61
CA MET A 247 3.35 25.18 2.98
C MET A 247 2.79 23.74 2.96
N PRO A 248 3.56 22.76 2.46
CA PRO A 248 3.05 21.42 2.18
C PRO A 248 2.54 20.68 3.43
N GLN A 249 3.05 21.02 4.62
CA GLN A 249 2.62 20.41 5.89
C GLN A 249 1.14 20.67 6.23
N ILE A 250 0.62 21.86 5.89
CA ILE A 250 -0.80 22.19 6.11
C ILE A 250 -1.67 21.30 5.22
N PHE A 251 -1.32 21.20 3.94
CA PHE A 251 -2.05 20.39 2.97
C PHE A 251 -1.95 18.89 3.28
N TYR A 252 -0.78 18.41 3.70
CA TYR A 252 -0.61 17.04 4.14
C TYR A 252 -1.52 16.73 5.34
N SER A 253 -1.51 17.59 6.37
CA SER A 253 -2.31 17.39 7.59
C SER A 253 -3.80 17.32 7.28
N ASP A 254 -4.28 18.21 6.41
CA ASP A 254 -5.69 18.24 5.99
C ASP A 254 -6.07 17.02 5.14
N LEU A 255 -5.25 16.67 4.14
CA LEU A 255 -5.50 15.48 3.32
C LEU A 255 -5.48 14.20 4.17
N TYR A 256 -4.49 14.07 5.05
CA TYR A 256 -4.37 12.93 5.96
C TYR A 256 -5.61 12.81 6.85
N LYS A 257 -6.08 13.93 7.43
CA LYS A 257 -7.30 13.97 8.24
C LYS A 257 -8.52 13.50 7.43
N ASN A 258 -8.70 14.00 6.21
CA ASN A 258 -9.84 13.64 5.37
C ASN A 258 -9.81 12.16 4.95
N VAL A 259 -8.63 11.62 4.63
CA VAL A 259 -8.45 10.20 4.33
C VAL A 259 -8.68 9.34 5.58
N PHE A 260 -8.19 9.77 6.74
CA PHE A 260 -8.40 9.07 8.01
C PHE A 260 -9.88 9.03 8.40
N GLU A 261 -10.59 10.15 8.32
CA GLU A 261 -12.03 10.20 8.59
C GLU A 261 -12.81 9.30 7.64
N TRP A 262 -12.47 9.29 6.34
CA TRP A 262 -13.05 8.34 5.40
C TRP A 262 -12.75 6.88 5.75
N PHE A 263 -11.50 6.57 6.11
CA PHE A 263 -11.06 5.21 6.46
C PHE A 263 -11.86 4.62 7.63
N LEU A 264 -12.36 5.47 8.53
CA LEU A 264 -13.19 5.07 9.67
C LEU A 264 -14.67 4.86 9.32
N ILE A 265 -15.12 5.22 8.11
CA ILE A 265 -16.51 5.04 7.69
C ILE A 265 -16.78 3.56 7.46
N LEU A 266 -17.84 3.04 8.09
CA LEU A 266 -18.32 1.69 7.93
C LEU A 266 -19.81 1.72 7.55
N GLU A 267 -20.11 1.34 6.32
CA GLU A 267 -21.47 1.21 5.80
C GLU A 267 -21.74 -0.26 5.44
N ASN A 268 -22.76 -0.87 6.04
CA ASN A 268 -23.10 -2.29 5.81
C ASN A 268 -21.91 -3.25 6.00
N CYS A 269 -21.08 -3.00 7.03
CA CYS A 269 -19.84 -3.73 7.30
C CYS A 269 -18.78 -3.65 6.19
N THR A 270 -18.83 -2.60 5.35
CA THR A 270 -17.84 -2.33 4.30
C THR A 270 -17.47 -0.84 4.28
N ALA A 271 -16.21 -0.52 3.97
CA ALA A 271 -15.83 0.87 3.73
C ALA A 271 -16.29 1.28 2.31
N PRO A 272 -16.95 2.44 2.13
CA PRO A 272 -17.25 2.96 0.80
C PRO A 272 -15.96 3.30 0.07
N TYR A 273 -15.96 3.31 -1.26
CA TYR A 273 -14.80 3.77 -2.02
C TYR A 273 -14.56 5.28 -1.80
N LEU A 274 -13.31 5.66 -1.58
CA LEU A 274 -12.87 7.06 -1.66
C LEU A 274 -12.83 7.48 -3.12
N THR A 275 -13.37 8.65 -3.43
CA THR A 275 -13.36 9.20 -4.80
C THR A 275 -12.72 10.58 -4.84
N LYS A 276 -12.42 11.04 -6.06
CA LYS A 276 -11.92 12.38 -6.31
C LYS A 276 -12.89 13.45 -5.81
N GLU A 277 -14.19 13.29 -6.10
CA GLU A 277 -15.24 14.24 -5.73
C GLU A 277 -15.33 14.39 -4.21
N TYR A 278 -15.32 13.27 -3.48
CA TYR A 278 -15.36 13.24 -2.02
C TYR A 278 -14.20 14.05 -1.40
N ILE A 279 -12.98 13.84 -1.88
CA ILE A 279 -11.80 14.55 -1.36
C ILE A 279 -11.85 16.03 -1.76
N ILE A 280 -12.18 16.37 -3.01
CA ILE A 280 -12.26 17.76 -3.46
C ILE A 280 -13.28 18.56 -2.65
N GLU A 281 -14.45 17.98 -2.37
CA GLU A 281 -15.48 18.63 -1.53
C GLU A 281 -14.95 18.98 -0.14
N ARG A 282 -14.22 18.06 0.49
CA ARG A 282 -13.65 18.27 1.84
C ARG A 282 -12.47 19.23 1.87
N LEU A 283 -11.60 19.17 0.85
CA LEU A 283 -10.47 20.11 0.73
C LEU A 283 -10.94 21.54 0.40
N LYS A 284 -12.07 21.71 -0.29
CA LYS A 284 -12.65 23.04 -0.55
C LYS A 284 -12.95 23.79 0.75
N ASN A 285 -13.51 23.10 1.76
CA ASN A 285 -13.80 23.72 3.05
C ASN A 285 -12.56 24.31 3.73
N VAL A 286 -11.40 23.65 3.59
CA VAL A 286 -10.13 24.17 4.14
C VAL A 286 -9.56 25.28 3.27
N LYS A 287 -9.66 25.18 1.94
CA LYS A 287 -9.29 26.28 1.05
C LYS A 287 -10.11 27.53 1.34
N ASP A 288 -11.42 27.39 1.51
CA ASP A 288 -12.35 28.48 1.80
C ASP A 288 -12.09 29.05 3.20
N MET A 289 -11.82 28.22 4.20
CA MET A 289 -11.37 28.67 5.52
C MET A 289 -10.03 29.44 5.45
N MET A 290 -9.04 28.93 4.72
CA MET A 290 -7.76 29.63 4.54
C MET A 290 -7.94 30.96 3.83
N ASN A 291 -8.77 31.01 2.77
CA ASN A 291 -9.09 32.25 2.07
C ASN A 291 -9.77 33.26 3.01
N LEU A 292 -10.72 32.83 3.83
CA LEU A 292 -11.35 33.68 4.86
C LEU A 292 -10.33 34.21 5.87
N PHE A 293 -9.40 33.38 6.37
CA PHE A 293 -8.33 33.84 7.26
C PHE A 293 -7.34 34.80 6.59
N TYR A 294 -7.08 34.65 5.29
CA TYR A 294 -6.28 35.60 4.52
C TYR A 294 -7.03 36.92 4.31
N GLU A 295 -8.33 36.89 4.01
CA GLU A 295 -9.19 38.07 3.88
C GLU A 295 -9.39 38.80 5.22
N GLU A 296 -9.53 38.05 6.33
CA GLU A 296 -9.57 38.60 7.70
C GLU A 296 -8.24 39.21 8.14
N LYS A 297 -7.10 38.60 7.74
CA LYS A 297 -5.78 39.22 7.93
C LYS A 297 -5.60 40.47 7.08
N ILE A 298 -6.18 40.56 5.88
CA ILE A 298 -6.18 41.79 5.09
C ILE A 298 -7.03 42.87 5.77
N THR A 299 -8.10 42.51 6.48
CA THR A 299 -8.90 43.48 7.25
C THR A 299 -8.22 43.95 8.55
N PHE A 300 -7.36 43.13 9.17
CA PHE A 300 -6.54 43.53 10.33
C PHE A 300 -5.15 44.08 9.99
N VAL A 301 -4.68 43.91 8.75
CA VAL A 301 -3.40 44.43 8.24
C VAL A 301 -3.70 45.32 7.03
N THR A 302 -4.49 46.38 7.24
CA THR A 302 -4.38 47.57 6.40
C THR A 302 -3.26 48.45 6.96
N SER A 303 -2.03 48.01 6.68
CA SER A 303 -0.84 48.87 6.61
C SER A 303 0.19 48.15 5.76
N ASP A 304 -0.05 48.25 4.47
CA ASP A 304 0.86 48.17 3.33
C ASP A 304 1.55 46.86 2.93
N LEU A 305 1.28 46.56 1.65
CA LEU A 305 2.11 45.87 0.65
C LEU A 305 2.25 44.35 0.78
N LEU A 306 1.44 43.63 -0.02
CA LEU A 306 1.92 42.85 -1.18
C LEU A 306 0.72 42.19 -1.88
N SER A 307 0.39 42.70 -3.07
CA SER A 307 -0.66 42.15 -3.92
C SER A 307 -0.16 40.90 -4.66
N LEU A 308 -0.91 39.79 -4.52
CA LEU A 308 -0.68 38.48 -5.15
C LEU A 308 -1.20 38.44 -6.61
N ALA A 309 -0.92 39.47 -7.41
CA ALA A 309 -1.51 39.69 -8.73
C ALA A 309 -1.09 38.71 -9.85
N ASN A 310 -0.49 37.54 -9.55
CA ASN A 310 0.06 36.64 -10.58
C ASN A 310 -0.49 35.21 -10.56
N LEU A 311 -1.79 35.03 -10.28
CA LEU A 311 -2.49 33.78 -10.61
C LEU A 311 -3.31 33.94 -11.89
N ASN A 312 -2.63 33.93 -13.05
CA ASN A 312 -3.27 33.61 -14.32
C ASN A 312 -3.17 32.10 -14.54
N ILE A 313 -4.31 31.42 -14.47
CA ILE A 313 -4.47 30.04 -14.89
C ILE A 313 -4.84 30.05 -16.38
N ASN A 314 -3.92 29.59 -17.21
CA ASN A 314 -4.18 28.89 -18.47
C ASN A 314 -3.34 27.62 -18.47
#